data_AF-A0A2V7VKK8-F1
#
_entry.id   AF-A0A2V7VKK8-F1
#
_cell.length_a   1.000
_cell.length_b   1.000
_cell.length_c   1.000
_cell.angle_alpha   90.00
_cell.angle_beta   90.00
_cell.angle_gamma   90.00
#
_symmetry.space_group_name_H-M   'P 1'
#
loop_
_entity.id
_entity.type
_entity.pdbx_description
1 polymer ?
#
loop_
_entity_poly.entity_id
_entity_poly.type
_entity_poly.pdbx_seq_one_letter_code
_entity_poly.pdbx_strand_id
1 'polypeptide(L)' 'MADEEQPFTDVRFTAEGFSIPELKWRELLFVGALRREGEYFVRDPERPLPSFRVPDLFPDRARFRSHVDGERVHLRRVE' A
#
# COMPACT_ATOMS: atom_id res chain seq x y z
N MET A 1 2.51 28.79 15.80
CA MET A 1 3.28 27.57 15.52
C MET A 1 2.31 26.65 14.83
N ALA A 2 2.22 26.74 13.49
CA ALA A 2 1.40 25.80 12.74
C ALA A 2 2.16 24.48 12.81
N ASP A 3 1.53 23.44 13.35
CA ASP A 3 2.04 22.08 13.23
C ASP A 3 2.33 21.84 11.74
N GLU A 4 3.61 21.69 11.39
CA GLU A 4 4.00 21.21 10.08
C GLU A 4 3.45 19.78 9.98
N GLU A 5 2.21 19.64 9.51
CA GLU A 5 1.61 18.38 9.10
C GLU A 5 2.58 17.74 8.10
N GLN A 6 3.46 16.86 8.57
CA GLN A 6 4.41 16.18 7.72
C GLN A 6 3.60 15.39 6.69
N PRO A 7 3.67 15.73 5.40
CA PRO A 7 2.81 15.10 4.41
C PRO A 7 3.25 13.64 4.23
N PHE A 8 2.42 12.71 4.74
CA PHE A 8 2.30 11.30 4.33
C PHE A 8 3.60 10.65 3.82
N THR A 9 4.67 10.66 4.62
CA THR A 9 5.89 9.91 4.25
C THR A 9 5.80 8.52 4.88
N ASP A 10 5.12 7.65 4.16
CA ASP A 10 4.36 6.54 4.75
C ASP A 10 4.89 5.14 4.43
N VAL A 11 5.86 5.00 3.53
CA VAL A 11 6.36 3.67 3.12
C VAL A 11 7.63 3.33 3.90
N ARG A 12 7.65 2.18 4.59
CA ARG A 12 8.86 1.63 5.23
C ARG A 12 9.21 0.28 4.62
N PHE A 13 10.41 0.13 4.08
CA PHE A 13 10.88 -1.14 3.55
C PHE A 13 11.28 -2.12 4.65
N THR A 14 11.05 -3.40 4.40
CA THR A 14 11.48 -4.52 5.26
C THR A 14 12.23 -5.55 4.41
N ALA A 15 12.84 -6.55 5.04
CA ALA A 15 13.53 -7.62 4.32
C ALA A 15 12.61 -8.42 3.36
N GLU A 16 11.29 -8.40 3.61
CA GLU A 16 10.31 -9.21 2.89
C GLU A 16 9.34 -8.37 2.04
N GLY A 17 9.48 -7.04 2.02
CA GLY A 17 8.57 -6.15 1.29
C GLY A 17 8.58 -4.73 1.86
N PHE A 18 7.41 -4.21 2.16
CA PHE A 18 7.26 -2.87 2.71
C PHE A 18 6.02 -2.76 3.60
N SER A 19 5.89 -1.68 4.34
CA SER A 19 4.68 -1.35 5.10
C SER A 19 4.23 0.06 4.79
N ILE A 20 2.93 0.27 4.84
CA ILE A 20 2.27 1.59 4.75
C ILE A 20 1.38 1.78 5.99
N PRO A 21 0.95 3.00 6.37
CA PRO A 21 -0.02 3.15 7.42
C PRO A 21 -1.37 2.60 7.00
N GLU A 22 -2.15 2.23 8.00
CA GLU A 22 -3.49 1.72 7.82
C GLU A 22 -4.39 2.68 7.03
N LEU A 23 -4.25 4.00 7.23
CA LEU A 23 -5.06 4.98 6.50
C LEU A 23 -4.82 4.93 4.99
N LYS A 24 -3.54 4.84 4.56
CA LYS A 24 -3.20 4.65 3.14
C LYS A 24 -3.65 3.30 2.61
N TRP A 25 -3.57 2.25 3.42
CA TRP A 25 -4.11 0.95 3.05
C TRP A 25 -5.62 1.02 2.77
N ARG A 26 -6.39 1.66 3.66
CA ARG A 26 -7.83 1.84 3.49
C ARG A 26 -8.17 2.66 2.25
N GLU A 27 -7.39 3.71 1.96
CA GLU A 27 -7.54 4.49 0.73
C GLU A 27 -7.35 3.62 -0.52
N LEU A 28 -6.29 2.81 -0.57
CA LEU A 28 -6.02 1.91 -1.70
C LEU A 28 -7.16 0.94 -1.97
N LEU A 29 -7.76 0.38 -0.91
CA LEU A 29 -8.92 -0.49 -1.02
C LEU A 29 -10.17 0.28 -1.45
N PHE A 30 -10.37 1.49 -0.90
CA PHE A 30 -11.52 2.32 -1.19
C PHE A 30 -11.57 2.78 -2.64
N VAL A 31 -10.44 3.25 -3.20
CA VAL A 31 -10.35 3.65 -4.61
C VAL A 31 -10.24 2.46 -5.57
N GLY A 32 -10.15 1.25 -5.04
CA GLY A 32 -10.03 0.01 -5.80
C GLY A 32 -8.66 -0.20 -6.45
N ALA A 33 -7.64 0.57 -6.06
CA ALA A 33 -6.27 0.41 -6.57
C ALA A 33 -5.71 -0.99 -6.25
N LEU A 34 -6.11 -1.55 -5.11
CA LEU A 34 -5.91 -2.95 -4.74
C LEU A 34 -7.25 -3.63 -4.55
N ARG A 35 -7.44 -4.77 -5.21
CA ARG A 35 -8.64 -5.61 -5.05
C ARG A 35 -8.29 -6.89 -4.31
N ARG A 36 -9.18 -7.35 -3.43
CA ARG A 36 -9.00 -8.63 -2.75
C ARG A 36 -9.38 -9.79 -3.70
N GLU A 37 -8.47 -10.73 -3.88
CA GLU A 37 -8.66 -11.97 -4.63
C GLU A 37 -8.28 -13.17 -3.74
N GLY A 38 -9.28 -13.75 -3.07
CA GLY A 38 -9.08 -14.79 -2.06
C GLY A 38 -8.24 -14.28 -0.88
N GLU A 39 -7.05 -14.85 -0.71
CA GLU A 39 -6.07 -14.48 0.33
C GLU A 39 -5.10 -13.37 -0.08
N TYR A 40 -5.20 -12.90 -1.32
CA TYR A 40 -4.27 -11.93 -1.91
C TYR A 40 -4.95 -10.60 -2.20
N PHE A 41 -4.13 -9.56 -2.36
CA PHE A 41 -4.52 -8.26 -2.86
C PHE A 41 -3.79 -7.99 -4.18
N VAL A 42 -4.52 -7.65 -5.23
CA VAL A 42 -3.98 -7.52 -6.58
C VAL A 42 -4.08 -6.08 -7.04
N ARG A 43 -2.97 -5.56 -7.58
CA ARG A 43 -2.92 -4.24 -8.20
C ARG A 43 -3.74 -4.23 -9.47
N ASP A 44 -4.74 -3.38 -9.50
CA ASP A 44 -5.63 -3.21 -10.63
C ASP A 44 -5.19 -2.07 -11.55
N PRO A 45 -4.61 -2.34 -12.73
CA PRO A 45 -4.08 -1.31 -13.62
C PRO A 45 -5.14 -0.32 -14.12
N GLU A 46 -6.43 -0.68 -14.09
CA GLU A 46 -7.52 0.18 -14.55
C GLU A 46 -7.93 1.24 -13.52
N ARG A 47 -7.44 1.13 -12.28
CA ARG A 47 -7.75 2.07 -11.19
C ARG A 47 -6.58 2.99 -10.91
N PRO A 48 -6.86 4.27 -10.59
CA PRO A 48 -5.80 5.21 -10.24
C PRO A 48 -5.08 4.74 -8.99
N LEU A 49 -3.76 4.74 -9.04
CA LEU A 49 -2.93 4.55 -7.87
C LEU A 49 -2.69 5.93 -7.23
N PRO A 50 -3.04 6.14 -5.95
CA PRO A 50 -2.67 7.36 -5.23
C PRO A 50 -1.16 7.59 -5.32
N SER A 51 -0.74 8.86 -5.35
CA SER A 51 0.67 9.20 -5.54
C SER A 51 1.54 8.64 -4.40
N PHE A 52 2.47 7.76 -4.74
CA PHE A 52 3.58 7.35 -3.88
C PHE A 52 4.86 8.05 -4.34
N ARG A 53 5.70 8.47 -3.40
CA ARG A 53 7.04 9.01 -3.73
C ARG A 53 7.99 7.92 -4.23
N VAL A 54 7.76 6.68 -3.79
CA VAL A 54 8.52 5.52 -4.24
C VAL A 54 7.90 5.03 -5.54
N PRO A 55 8.64 5.04 -6.66
CA PRO A 55 8.15 4.49 -7.92
C PRO A 55 7.97 2.97 -7.81
N ASP A 56 7.04 2.41 -8.59
CA ASP A 56 6.86 0.96 -8.75
C ASP A 56 6.58 0.17 -7.45
N LEU A 57 6.05 0.84 -6.42
CA LEU A 57 5.68 0.18 -5.17
C LEU A 57 4.55 -0.85 -5.37
N PHE A 58 3.65 -0.54 -6.30
CA PHE A 58 2.55 -1.40 -6.72
C PHE A 58 2.56 -1.59 -8.24
N PRO A 59 3.40 -2.50 -8.77
CA PRO A 59 3.43 -2.81 -10.19
C PRO A 59 2.10 -3.39 -10.65
N ASP A 60 1.74 -3.14 -11.91
CA ASP A 60 0.49 -3.62 -12.48
C ASP A 60 0.33 -5.13 -12.33
N ARG A 61 -0.86 -5.56 -11.89
CA ARG A 61 -1.22 -6.97 -11.66
C ARG A 61 -0.38 -7.68 -10.60
N ALA A 62 0.50 -6.98 -9.89
CA ALA A 62 1.25 -7.57 -8.79
C ALA A 62 0.30 -8.00 -7.68
N ARG A 63 0.61 -9.16 -7.09
CA ARG A 63 -0.16 -9.77 -6.00
C ARG A 63 0.58 -9.58 -4.69
N PHE A 64 -0.16 -9.31 -3.63
CA PHE A 64 0.38 -9.03 -2.30
C PHE A 64 -0.33 -9.85 -1.25
N ARG A 65 0.42 -10.33 -0.26
CA ARG A 65 -0.13 -10.70 1.05
C ARG A 65 -0.02 -9.49 1.96
N SER A 66 -1.06 -9.24 2.76
CA SER A 66 -1.09 -8.15 3.74
C SER A 66 -1.17 -8.70 5.16
N HIS A 67 -0.44 -8.09 6.08
CA HIS A 67 -0.57 -8.32 7.52
C HIS A 67 -0.66 -6.97 8.25
N VAL A 68 -1.64 -6.83 9.13
CA VAL A 68 -1.80 -5.62 9.96
C VAL A 68 -0.98 -5.80 11.23
N ASP A 69 -0.12 -4.83 11.50
CA ASP A 69 0.68 -4.74 12.72
C ASP A 69 0.59 -3.32 13.29
N GLY A 70 -0.17 -3.18 14.38
CA GLY A 70 -0.54 -1.89 14.94
C GLY A 70 -1.20 -0.98 13.90
N GLU A 71 -0.65 0.22 13.72
CA GLU A 71 -1.18 1.23 12.79
C GLU A 71 -0.62 1.09 11.36
N ARG A 72 0.02 -0.05 11.05
CA ARG A 72 0.68 -0.29 9.77
C ARG A 72 0.24 -1.59 9.13
N VAL A 73 0.27 -1.61 7.80
CA VAL A 73 -0.02 -2.78 6.98
C VAL A 73 1.23 -3.15 6.22
N HIS A 74 1.74 -4.33 6.51
CA HIS A 74 2.88 -4.95 5.86
C HIS A 74 2.42 -5.68 4.60
N LEU A 75 3.08 -5.40 3.49
CA LEU A 75 2.79 -5.90 2.17
C LEU A 75 4.01 -6.65 1.64
N ARG A 76 3.80 -7.93 1.32
CA ARG A 76 4.78 -8.79 0.68
C ARG A 76 4.27 -9.18 -0.68
N ARG A 77 5.06 -8.92 -1.72
CA ARG A 77 4.76 -9.38 -3.07
C ARG A 77 4.85 -10.91 -3.11
N VAL A 78 3.91 -11.53 -3.81
CA VAL A 78 3.95 -12.96 -4.13
C VAL A 78 4.11 -13.11 -5.64
N GLU A 79 4.88 -14.10 -6.05
CA GLU A 79 5.10 -14.45 -7.46
C GLU A 79 3.82 -15.00 -8.12
#